data_AF-A0A661TVQ6-F1
#
_entry.id   AF-A0A661TVQ6-F1
#
_cell.length_a   1.000
_cell.length_b   1.000
_cell.length_c   1.000
_cell.angle_alpha   90.00
_cell.angle_beta   90.00
_cell.angle_gamma   90.00
#
_symmetry.space_group_name_H-M   'P 1'
#
loop_
_entity.id
_entity.type
_entity.pdbx_description
1 polymer ?
#
loop_
_entity_poly.entity_id
_entity_poly.type
_entity_poly.pdbx_seq_one_letter_code
_entity_poly.pdbx_strand_id
1 'polypeptide(L)'
;MHSSPKLPLAATRQIEGWFGEGWSSDWRCLVMPCYAYICKDCGRRWEEWRRVDERRDVKCQCGGKAEIDFSTYSSANVMMFTPALYTDLDVYPIWIDSKKKLKEECKKRGLRAARLL
;
A
#
# COMPACT_ATOMS: atom_id res chain seq x y z
N MET A 1 64.02 10.99 15.06
CA MET A 1 63.16 10.46 13.98
C MET A 1 61.70 10.71 14.34
N HIS A 2 61.13 11.86 13.99
CA HIS A 2 59.68 12.06 13.97
C HIS A 2 59.38 13.17 12.96
N SER A 3 59.04 12.75 11.75
CA SER A 3 58.59 13.61 10.66
C SER A 3 57.07 13.68 10.68
N SER A 4 56.53 14.82 11.12
CA SER A 4 55.10 15.13 11.01
C SER A 4 54.73 15.42 9.54
N PRO A 5 53.63 14.86 9.01
CA PRO A 5 53.14 15.23 7.69
C PRO A 5 52.45 16.59 7.71
N LYS A 6 52.86 17.47 6.80
CA LYS A 6 52.20 18.75 6.48
C LYS A 6 50.92 18.46 5.69
N LEU A 7 49.77 18.88 6.21
CA LEU A 7 48.52 18.88 5.46
C LEU A 7 48.47 20.09 4.52
N PRO A 8 48.08 19.91 3.24
CA PRO A 8 47.91 21.04 2.32
C PRO A 8 46.62 21.81 2.62
N LEU A 9 46.78 23.12 2.86
CA LEU A 9 45.75 24.14 2.76
C LEU A 9 45.42 24.39 1.28
N ALA A 10 44.28 23.89 0.80
CA ALA A 10 43.49 24.51 -0.28
C ALA A 10 42.34 23.58 -0.70
N ALA A 11 41.10 24.01 -0.48
CA ALA A 11 39.97 23.88 -1.42
C ALA A 11 38.68 24.32 -0.72
N THR A 12 38.51 25.63 -0.51
CA THR A 12 37.18 26.22 -0.33
C THR A 12 36.47 26.17 -1.67
N ARG A 13 35.80 25.05 -1.97
CA ARG A 13 34.86 24.97 -3.09
C ARG A 13 33.51 25.50 -2.63
N GLN A 14 33.10 26.56 -3.32
CA GLN A 14 31.78 27.19 -3.28
C GLN A 14 30.66 26.15 -3.20
N ILE A 15 29.87 26.22 -2.11
CA ILE A 15 28.58 25.55 -1.99
C ILE A 15 27.54 26.60 -2.34
N GLU A 16 27.37 26.87 -3.62
CA GLU A 16 26.26 27.68 -4.13
C GLU A 16 25.53 26.83 -5.18
N GLY A 17 24.25 26.55 -4.94
CA GLY A 17 23.37 25.93 -5.94
C GLY A 17 22.68 24.64 -5.52
N TRP A 18 22.12 24.55 -4.30
CA TRP A 18 21.18 23.48 -3.91
C TRP A 18 19.89 24.06 -3.30
N PHE A 19 19.31 25.06 -3.94
CA PHE A 19 17.91 25.45 -3.70
C PHE A 19 17.20 25.55 -5.05
N GLY A 20 17.16 24.42 -5.75
CA GLY A 20 16.22 24.20 -6.83
C GLY A 20 14.85 23.96 -6.22
N GLU A 21 13.99 24.95 -6.36
CA GLU A 21 12.58 24.98 -5.99
C GLU A 21 11.83 23.82 -6.67
N GLY A 22 11.67 22.74 -5.92
CA GLY A 22 10.90 21.56 -6.34
C GLY A 22 10.21 20.91 -5.16
N TRP A 23 9.79 21.71 -4.17
CA TRP A 23 8.96 21.24 -3.07
C TRP A 23 7.54 21.05 -3.59
N SER A 24 7.32 19.88 -4.19
CA SER A 24 5.98 19.39 -4.54
C SER A 24 5.12 19.40 -3.28
N SER A 25 4.17 20.32 -3.24
CA SER A 25 3.22 20.56 -2.14
C SER A 25 2.17 19.45 -1.97
N ASP A 26 2.47 18.21 -2.32
CA ASP A 26 1.54 17.09 -2.14
C ASP A 26 1.74 16.44 -0.77
N TRP A 27 1.30 17.16 0.26
CA TRP A 27 1.11 16.67 1.62
C TRP A 27 -0.05 15.67 1.75
N ARG A 28 -0.56 15.14 0.62
CA ARG A 28 -1.55 14.09 0.60
C ARG A 28 -0.84 12.74 0.69
N CYS A 29 -0.91 12.16 1.90
CA CYS A 29 -0.66 10.75 2.22
C CYS A 29 0.78 10.38 2.62
N LEU A 30 1.20 10.89 3.78
CA LEU A 30 2.25 10.31 4.65
C LEU A 30 1.87 8.93 5.24
N VAL A 31 1.12 8.11 4.51
CA VAL A 31 0.90 6.72 4.87
C VAL A 31 1.80 5.92 3.97
N MET A 32 3.00 5.59 4.46
CA MET A 32 3.77 4.49 3.89
C MET A 32 3.09 3.22 4.35
N PRO A 33 2.47 2.41 3.47
CA PRO A 33 1.97 1.11 3.84
C PRO A 33 3.14 0.15 4.15
N CYS A 34 2.95 -0.72 5.13
CA CYS A 34 3.80 -1.88 5.34
C CYS A 34 3.34 -3.00 4.43
N TYR A 35 4.27 -3.64 3.71
CA TYR A 35 3.99 -4.80 2.88
C TYR A 35 4.76 -6.00 3.41
N ALA A 36 4.08 -7.15 3.49
CA ALA A 36 4.73 -8.44 3.66
C ALA A 36 5.22 -8.93 2.29
N TYR A 37 6.47 -9.35 2.21
CA TYR A 37 7.13 -9.86 1.01
C TYR A 37 7.55 -11.31 1.22
N ILE A 38 7.51 -12.09 0.15
CA ILE A 38 8.09 -13.43 0.05
C ILE A 38 9.00 -13.52 -1.17
N CYS A 39 10.22 -14.01 -0.98
CA CYS A 39 11.12 -14.27 -2.10
C CYS A 39 10.75 -15.59 -2.79
N LYS A 40 10.63 -15.57 -4.13
CA LYS A 40 10.33 -16.79 -4.91
C LYS A 40 11.48 -17.80 -4.93
N ASP A 41 12.72 -17.32 -4.84
CA ASP A 41 13.90 -18.17 -5.00
C ASP A 41 14.36 -18.79 -3.66
N CYS A 42 14.43 -18.00 -2.59
CA CYS A 42 14.88 -18.48 -1.28
C CYS A 42 13.77 -18.71 -0.25
N GLY A 43 12.52 -18.35 -0.57
CA GLY A 43 11.36 -18.52 0.33
C GLY A 43 11.35 -17.62 1.57
N ARG A 44 12.36 -16.74 1.75
CA ARG A 44 12.42 -15.83 2.90
C ARG A 44 11.23 -14.87 2.89
N ARG A 45 10.66 -14.63 4.07
CA ARG A 45 9.60 -13.63 4.29
C ARG A 45 10.14 -12.46 5.10
N TRP A 46 9.69 -11.24 4.79
CA TRP A 46 10.02 -10.04 5.54
C TRP A 46 8.94 -8.97 5.34
N GLU A 47 8.96 -7.96 6.19
CA GLU A 47 8.06 -6.81 6.12
C GLU A 47 8.86 -5.55 5.87
N GLU A 48 8.37 -4.69 4.98
CA GLU A 48 9.03 -3.42 4.66
C GLU A 48 8.02 -2.33 4.33
N TRP A 49 8.30 -1.11 4.82
CA TRP A 49 7.51 0.08 4.55
C TRP A 49 7.92 0.68 3.21
N ARG A 50 7.00 0.74 2.24
CA ARG A 50 7.30 1.22 0.88
C ARG A 50 6.19 2.07 0.31
N ARG A 51 6.56 2.92 -0.65
CA ARG A 51 5.59 3.64 -1.47
C ARG A 51 4.82 2.65 -2.35
N VAL A 52 3.56 3.00 -2.62
CA VAL A 52 2.66 2.21 -3.48
C VAL A 52 3.25 1.96 -4.86
N ASP A 53 3.98 2.92 -5.40
CA ASP A 53 4.57 2.83 -6.74
C ASP A 53 5.83 1.95 -6.75
N GLU A 54 6.60 1.96 -5.66
CA GLU A 54 7.88 1.23 -5.53
C GLU A 54 7.71 -0.21 -5.03
N ARG A 55 6.52 -0.58 -4.54
CA ARG A 55 6.29 -1.87 -3.86
C ARG A 55 6.59 -3.10 -4.73
N ARG A 56 6.67 -2.96 -6.05
CA ARG A 56 6.90 -4.06 -7.01
C ARG A 56 8.37 -4.25 -7.39
N ASP A 57 9.25 -3.31 -7.05
CA ASP A 57 10.66 -3.30 -7.45
C ASP A 57 11.59 -3.88 -6.38
N VAL A 58 11.03 -4.52 -5.36
CA VAL A 58 11.78 -5.07 -4.22
C VAL A 58 12.48 -6.37 -4.63
N LYS A 59 13.78 -6.46 -4.30
CA LYS A 59 14.60 -7.66 -4.47
C LYS A 59 14.97 -8.23 -3.12
N CYS A 60 15.03 -9.55 -3.04
CA CYS A 60 15.55 -10.22 -1.86
C CYS A 60 17.07 -10.06 -1.76
N GLN A 61 17.63 -10.24 -0.57
CA GLN A 61 19.08 -10.25 -0.35
C GLN A 61 19.81 -11.33 -1.16
N CYS A 62 19.13 -12.42 -1.55
CA CYS A 62 19.70 -13.43 -2.44
C CYS A 62 19.73 -13.01 -3.92
N GLY A 63 19.26 -11.81 -4.27
CA GLY A 63 19.10 -11.33 -5.64
C GLY A 63 17.79 -11.77 -6.30
N GLY A 64 17.03 -12.66 -5.65
CA GLY A 64 15.77 -13.19 -6.15
C GLY A 64 14.62 -12.19 -6.15
N LYS A 65 13.59 -12.47 -6.96
CA LYS A 65 12.41 -11.59 -7.07
C LYS A 65 11.52 -11.73 -5.83
N ALA A 66 11.13 -10.60 -5.25
CA ALA A 66 10.16 -10.56 -4.16
C ALA A 66 8.74 -10.40 -4.72
N GLU A 67 7.78 -11.09 -4.12
CA GLU A 67 6.35 -10.86 -4.35
C GLU A 67 5.67 -10.49 -3.04
N ILE A 68 4.58 -9.73 -3.13
CA ILE A 68 3.80 -9.35 -1.95
C ILE A 68 3.05 -10.60 -1.46
N ASP A 69 3.30 -10.98 -0.21
CA ASP A 69 2.64 -12.10 0.43
C ASP A 69 1.24 -11.66 0.88
N PHE A 70 0.25 -11.97 0.05
CA PHE A 70 -1.14 -11.78 0.43
C PHE A 70 -1.62 -12.87 1.41
N SER A 71 -0.95 -14.02 1.50
CA SER A 71 -1.44 -15.17 2.28
C SER A 71 -1.58 -14.87 3.77
N THR A 72 -0.73 -13.98 4.32
CA THR A 72 -0.77 -13.59 5.74
C THR A 72 -2.03 -12.78 6.09
N TYR A 73 -2.63 -12.10 5.10
CA TYR A 73 -3.78 -11.20 5.30
C TYR A 73 -5.03 -11.58 4.49
N SER A 74 -4.94 -12.53 3.54
CA SER A 74 -5.91 -12.67 2.44
C SER A 74 -7.07 -13.64 2.65
N SER A 75 -7.14 -14.44 3.71
CA SER A 75 -8.19 -15.48 3.78
C SER A 75 -9.25 -15.29 4.86
N ALA A 76 -9.02 -14.48 5.89
CA ALA A 76 -9.94 -14.45 7.03
C ALA A 76 -11.14 -13.49 6.87
N ASN A 77 -11.08 -12.48 6.01
CA ASN A 77 -12.13 -11.44 5.94
C ASN A 77 -12.67 -11.16 4.52
N VAL A 78 -12.50 -12.09 3.58
CA VAL A 78 -13.37 -12.09 2.39
C VAL A 78 -14.70 -12.66 2.82
N MET A 79 -15.57 -11.83 3.44
CA MET A 79 -16.94 -12.22 3.67
C MET A 79 -17.61 -12.43 2.31
N MET A 80 -17.75 -13.71 1.96
CA MET A 80 -18.53 -14.12 0.80
C MET A 80 -19.95 -13.59 0.99
N PHE A 81 -20.50 -13.01 -0.07
CA PHE A 81 -21.86 -12.49 -0.01
C PHE A 81 -22.83 -13.65 0.13
N THR A 82 -23.54 -13.73 1.24
CA THR A 82 -24.57 -14.74 1.45
C THR A 82 -25.89 -14.23 0.89
N PRO A 83 -26.48 -14.94 -0.10
CA PRO A 83 -27.82 -14.62 -0.56
C PRO A 83 -28.82 -14.70 0.60
N ALA A 84 -29.63 -13.65 0.75
CA ALA A 84 -30.61 -13.58 1.82
C ALA A 84 -31.83 -12.74 1.41
N LEU A 85 -32.90 -12.93 2.16
CA LEU A 85 -34.10 -12.11 2.08
C LEU A 85 -33.92 -10.87 2.97
N TYR A 86 -34.03 -9.68 2.39
CA TYR A 86 -33.90 -8.41 3.11
C TYR A 86 -35.29 -7.82 3.32
N THR A 87 -35.72 -7.73 4.58
CA THR A 87 -37.03 -7.19 5.00
C THR A 87 -36.97 -5.70 5.36
N ASP A 88 -35.76 -5.15 5.48
CA ASP A 88 -35.46 -3.79 5.92
C ASP A 88 -35.33 -2.79 4.76
N LEU A 89 -35.18 -3.28 3.53
CA LEU A 89 -34.99 -2.43 2.35
C LEU A 89 -36.29 -1.85 1.80
N ASP A 90 -37.43 -2.52 1.99
CA ASP A 90 -38.72 -2.10 1.42
C ASP A 90 -39.91 -2.67 2.22
N VAL A 91 -41.13 -2.24 1.88
CA VAL A 91 -42.39 -2.76 2.42
C VAL A 91 -42.56 -4.26 2.14
N TYR A 92 -42.06 -4.71 0.99
CA TYR A 92 -42.04 -6.13 0.62
C TYR A 92 -40.61 -6.69 0.72
N PRO A 93 -40.44 -7.90 1.28
CA PRO A 93 -39.12 -8.51 1.39
C PRO A 93 -38.52 -8.81 0.00
N ILE A 94 -37.24 -8.49 -0.18
CA ILE A 94 -36.55 -8.63 -1.47
C ILE A 94 -35.45 -9.68 -1.34
N TRP A 95 -35.43 -10.64 -2.26
CA TRP A 95 -34.36 -11.62 -2.35
C TRP A 95 -33.13 -11.04 -3.05
N ILE A 96 -31.98 -11.06 -2.38
CA ILE A 96 -30.73 -10.50 -2.90
C ILE A 96 -29.69 -11.60 -2.97
N ASP A 97 -29.21 -11.84 -4.19
CA ASP A 97 -28.26 -12.90 -4.55
C ASP A 97 -26.81 -12.41 -4.69
N SER A 98 -26.63 -11.11 -4.90
CA SER A 98 -25.34 -10.51 -5.25
C SER A 98 -25.18 -9.10 -4.68
N LYS A 99 -23.92 -8.72 -4.42
CA LYS A 99 -23.55 -7.36 -3.99
C LYS A 99 -24.01 -6.28 -4.99
N LYS A 100 -24.00 -6.60 -6.29
CA LYS A 100 -24.46 -5.69 -7.34
C LYS A 100 -25.95 -5.39 -7.20
N LYS A 101 -26.77 -6.44 -7.04
CA LYS A 101 -28.22 -6.31 -6.82
C LYS A 101 -28.52 -5.52 -5.54
N LEU A 102 -27.80 -5.77 -4.44
CA LEU A 102 -27.93 -4.98 -3.20
C LEU A 102 -27.69 -3.49 -3.46
N LYS A 103 -26.62 -3.15 -4.17
CA LYS A 103 -26.27 -1.76 -4.48
C LYS A 103 -27.32 -1.07 -5.36
N GLU A 104 -27.87 -1.79 -6.34
CA GLU A 104 -28.93 -1.27 -7.21
C GLU A 104 -30.23 -1.02 -6.45
N GLU A 105 -30.65 -1.97 -5.60
CA GLU A 105 -31.85 -1.82 -4.77
C GLU A 105 -31.71 -0.70 -3.72
N CYS A 106 -30.54 -0.55 -3.08
CA CYS A 106 -30.27 0.59 -2.20
C CYS A 106 -30.28 1.92 -2.97
N LYS A 107 -29.69 1.97 -4.18
CA LYS A 107 -29.64 3.19 -5.01
C LYS A 107 -31.05 3.65 -5.43
N LYS A 108 -31.94 2.72 -5.80
CA LYS A 108 -33.35 3.03 -6.13
C LYS A 108 -34.09 3.75 -5.00
N ARG A 109 -33.71 3.47 -3.75
CA ARG A 109 -34.37 3.99 -2.53
C ARG A 109 -33.59 5.13 -1.86
N GLY A 110 -32.48 5.58 -2.45
CA GLY A 110 -31.63 6.62 -1.87
C GLY A 110 -30.83 6.18 -0.63
N LEU A 111 -30.70 4.87 -0.40
CA LEU A 111 -29.97 4.30 0.74
C LEU A 111 -28.49 4.04 0.38
N ARG A 112 -27.60 4.03 1.39
CA ARG A 112 -26.21 3.60 1.25
C ARG A 112 -26.02 2.24 1.91
N ALA A 113 -25.47 1.27 1.17
CA ALA A 113 -25.21 -0.07 1.69
C ALA A 113 -23.97 -0.05 2.62
N ALA A 114 -24.20 -0.07 3.94
CA ALA A 114 -23.13 -0.07 4.94
C ALA A 114 -22.25 -1.33 4.89
N ARG A 115 -22.82 -2.47 4.48
CA ARG A 115 -22.16 -3.79 4.44
C ARG A 115 -21.31 -4.03 3.18
N LEU A 116 -21.06 -2.99 2.38
CA LEU A 116 -20.22 -3.03 1.18
C LEU A 116 -18.87 -2.28 1.35
N LEU A 117 -18.57 -1.78 2.56
CA LEU A 117 -17.28 -1.20 2.94
C LEU A 117 -16.30 -2.28 3.40
#